data_AF-A0A2N2B2Z0-F1
#
_entry.id   AF-A0A2N2B2Z0-F1
#
_cell.length_a   1.000
_cell.length_b   1.000
_cell.length_c   1.000
_cell.angle_alpha   90.00
_cell.angle_beta   90.00
_cell.angle_gamma   90.00
#
_symmetry.space_group_name_H-M   'P 1'
#
loop_
_entity.id
_entity.type
_entity.pdbx_description
1 polymer ?
#
loop_
_entity_poly.entity_id
_entity_poly.type
_entity_poly.pdbx_seq_one_letter_code
_entity_poly.pdbx_strand_id
1 'polypeptide(L)'
;MNERWIIAIILVILFVLGFIKIAKYKFDLDSKQKFVIEYAEKLNTLFNGNYDSAIYSWLIQNLNRIQGELYHNGLIDFKPSYVKQYISNYPILLNTVPKIRTNDLECEEICLAQDSILKQIGDNGRLIDFTIKELKNPFIWLREGIRSVVTFPIYLLFWSGLINNRSYTKIRHSWFFKLFTFIIALAGIMSSIITIIIGWDQFLATLHQVFNIYRTI
;
A
#
# COMPACT_ATOMS: atom_id res chain seq x y z
N MET A 1 -24.58 2.31 30.04
CA MET A 1 -23.69 3.03 29.09
C MET A 1 -24.52 3.32 27.85
N ASN A 2 -24.82 4.59 27.56
CA ASN A 2 -25.83 4.94 26.54
C ASN A 2 -25.38 4.44 25.16
N GLU A 3 -26.28 3.83 24.39
CA GLU A 3 -26.04 3.28 23.05
C GLU A 3 -25.34 4.26 22.11
N ARG A 4 -25.57 5.57 22.31
CA ARG A 4 -24.92 6.67 21.60
C ARG A 4 -23.40 6.70 21.76
N TRP A 5 -22.89 6.38 22.95
CA TRP A 5 -21.45 6.32 23.22
C TRP A 5 -20.79 5.12 22.54
N ILE A 6 -21.50 3.99 22.45
CA ILE A 6 -21.02 2.79 21.77
C ILE A 6 -20.82 3.08 20.28
N ILE A 7 -21.80 3.74 19.63
CA ILE A 7 -21.72 4.13 18.21
C ILE A 7 -20.55 5.09 17.97
N ALA A 8 -20.38 6.10 18.84
CA ALA A 8 -19.28 7.04 18.75
C ALA A 8 -17.90 6.35 18.87
N ILE A 9 -17.76 5.41 19.81
CA ILE A 9 -16.53 4.63 19.99
C ILE A 9 -16.22 3.78 18.76
N ILE A 10 -17.22 3.10 18.19
CA ILE A 10 -17.05 2.29 16.97
C ILE A 10 -16.56 3.14 15.80
N LEU A 11 -17.16 4.33 15.60
CA LEU A 11 -16.73 5.25 14.56
C LEU A 11 -15.27 5.68 14.74
N VAL A 12 -14.88 6.07 15.96
CA VAL A 12 -13.49 6.45 16.26
C VAL A 12 -12.53 5.29 15.98
N ILE A 13 -12.88 4.05 16.35
CA ILE A 13 -12.08 2.87 16.06
C ILE A 13 -11.89 2.69 14.54
N LEU A 14 -12.94 2.85 13.73
CA LEU A 14 -12.84 2.75 12.28
C LEU A 14 -11.87 3.79 11.69
N PHE A 15 -11.96 5.05 12.14
CA PHE A 15 -11.02 6.09 11.72
C PHE A 15 -9.57 5.75 12.08
N VAL A 16 -9.33 5.33 13.33
CA VAL A 16 -8.00 4.99 13.82
C VAL A 16 -7.42 3.80 13.04
N LEU A 17 -8.22 2.75 12.79
CA LEU A 17 -7.79 1.59 12.00
C LEU A 17 -7.39 1.98 10.57
N GLY A 18 -8.19 2.83 9.92
CA GLY A 18 -7.88 3.33 8.59
C GLY A 18 -6.60 4.16 8.54
N PHE A 19 -6.43 5.06 9.51
CA PHE A 19 -5.23 5.89 9.63
C PHE A 19 -3.97 5.03 9.84
N ILE A 20 -4.00 4.09 10.80
CA ILE A 20 -2.86 3.20 11.09
C ILE A 20 -2.46 2.41 9.84
N LYS A 21 -3.43 1.92 9.07
CA LYS A 21 -3.17 1.13 7.86
C LYS A 21 -2.44 1.96 6.80
N ILE A 22 -2.90 3.18 6.53
CA ILE A 22 -2.26 4.07 5.55
C ILE A 22 -0.87 4.49 6.07
N ALA A 23 -0.73 4.77 7.36
CA ALA A 23 0.55 5.14 7.97
C ALA A 23 1.58 4.01 7.88
N LYS A 24 1.18 2.76 8.14
CA LYS A 24 2.03 1.58 7.96
C LYS A 24 2.44 1.39 6.50
N TYR A 25 1.50 1.55 5.57
CA TYR A 25 1.79 1.45 4.14
C TYR A 25 2.82 2.50 3.70
N LYS A 26 2.67 3.74 4.17
CA LYS A 26 3.64 4.82 3.93
C LYS A 26 5.02 4.50 4.49
N PHE A 27 5.09 3.97 5.70
CA PHE A 27 6.36 3.58 6.32
C PHE A 27 7.08 2.46 5.54
N ASP A 28 6.34 1.46 5.07
CA ASP A 28 6.88 0.40 4.22
C ASP A 28 7.43 0.95 2.89
N LEU A 29 6.70 1.87 2.24
CA LEU A 29 7.16 2.56 1.03
C LEU A 29 8.42 3.39 1.27
N ASP A 30 8.47 4.17 2.36
CA ASP A 30 9.67 4.94 2.73
C ASP A 30 10.88 4.02 2.96
N SER A 31 10.67 2.87 3.61
CA SER A 31 11.75 1.90 3.84
C SER A 31 12.23 1.26 2.53
N LYS A 32 11.34 0.95 1.60
CA LYS A 32 11.68 0.43 0.27
C LYS A 32 12.43 1.45 -0.56
N GLN A 33 11.96 2.70 -0.58
CA GLN A 33 12.61 3.81 -1.25
C GLN A 33 14.05 3.98 -0.78
N LYS A 34 14.27 4.00 0.54
CA LYS A 34 15.62 4.11 1.12
C LYS A 34 16.54 2.98 0.67
N PHE A 35 16.04 1.74 0.69
CA PHE A 35 16.81 0.59 0.22
C PHE A 35 17.18 0.69 -1.27
N VAL A 36 16.23 1.08 -2.13
CA VAL A 36 16.49 1.24 -3.58
C VAL A 36 17.52 2.34 -3.84
N ILE A 37 17.44 3.46 -3.13
CA ILE A 37 18.41 4.57 -3.25
C ILE A 37 19.80 4.12 -2.77
N GLU A 38 19.89 3.46 -1.61
CA GLU A 38 21.16 2.93 -1.09
C GLU A 38 21.80 1.94 -2.09
N TYR A 39 20.99 1.07 -2.68
CA TYR A 39 21.45 0.15 -3.71
C TYR A 39 21.98 0.89 -4.95
N ALA A 40 21.27 1.92 -5.41
CA ALA A 40 21.67 2.75 -6.54
C ALA A 40 23.01 3.45 -6.31
N GLU A 41 23.19 4.05 -5.13
CA GLU A 41 24.42 4.74 -4.74
C GLU A 41 25.61 3.78 -4.75
N LYS A 42 25.48 2.62 -4.10
CA LYS A 42 26.50 1.57 -4.06
C LYS A 42 26.80 0.96 -5.44
N LEU A 43 25.80 0.86 -6.31
CA LEU A 43 26.00 0.38 -7.67
C LEU A 43 26.78 1.41 -8.51
N ASN A 44 26.42 2.70 -8.38
CA ASN A 44 27.08 3.79 -9.09
C ASN A 44 28.54 3.95 -8.68
N THR A 45 28.92 3.68 -7.42
CA THR A 45 30.34 3.71 -7.04
C THR A 45 31.16 2.68 -7.82
N LEU A 46 30.62 1.48 -8.02
CA LEU A 46 31.30 0.44 -8.80
C LEU A 46 31.32 0.76 -10.31
N PHE A 47 30.24 1.30 -10.86
CA PHE A 47 30.20 1.71 -12.28
C PHE A 47 31.16 2.84 -12.61
N ASN A 48 31.47 3.72 -11.65
CA ASN A 48 32.46 4.79 -11.81
C ASN A 48 33.92 4.29 -11.69
N GLY A 49 34.16 2.98 -11.64
CA GLY A 49 35.50 2.39 -11.59
C GLY A 49 36.12 2.27 -10.19
N ASN A 50 35.40 2.68 -9.14
CA ASN A 50 35.86 2.54 -7.75
C ASN A 50 35.50 1.15 -7.21
N TYR A 51 36.16 0.11 -7.72
CA TYR A 51 35.87 -1.25 -7.30
C TYR A 51 36.23 -1.46 -5.83
N ASP A 52 35.20 -1.77 -5.02
CA ASP A 52 35.33 -2.16 -3.63
C ASP A 52 34.67 -3.53 -3.44
N SER A 53 35.46 -4.51 -2.99
CA SER A 53 35.00 -5.88 -2.77
C SER A 53 33.90 -5.98 -1.72
N ALA A 54 33.88 -5.10 -0.72
CA ALA A 54 32.83 -5.07 0.31
C ALA A 54 31.52 -4.54 -0.28
N ILE A 55 31.57 -3.48 -1.08
CA ILE A 55 30.40 -2.93 -1.78
C ILE A 55 29.83 -3.96 -2.76
N TYR A 56 30.69 -4.58 -3.56
CA TYR A 56 30.28 -5.65 -4.49
C TYR A 56 29.61 -6.81 -3.76
N SER A 57 30.21 -7.30 -2.67
CA SER A 57 29.64 -8.38 -1.87
C SER A 57 28.25 -8.02 -1.33
N TRP A 58 28.07 -6.78 -0.86
CA TRP A 58 26.76 -6.30 -0.40
C TRP A 58 25.73 -6.27 -1.53
N LEU A 59 26.11 -5.80 -2.73
CA LEU A 59 25.21 -5.77 -3.89
C LEU A 59 24.76 -7.18 -4.28
N ILE A 60 25.69 -8.14 -4.34
CA ILE A 60 25.40 -9.55 -4.64
C ILE A 60 24.44 -10.15 -3.59
N GLN A 61 24.67 -9.90 -2.30
CA GLN A 61 23.79 -10.39 -1.23
C GLN A 61 22.37 -9.83 -1.33
N ASN A 62 22.22 -8.59 -1.81
CA ASN A 62 20.94 -7.89 -1.92
C ASN A 62 20.32 -7.98 -3.32
N LEU A 63 20.93 -8.72 -4.24
CA LEU A 63 20.59 -8.74 -5.66
C LEU A 63 19.16 -9.24 -5.93
N ASN A 64 18.79 -10.34 -5.26
CA ASN A 64 17.44 -10.89 -5.36
C ASN A 64 16.38 -9.93 -4.78
N ARG A 65 16.75 -9.22 -3.70
CA ARG A 65 15.85 -8.27 -3.05
C ARG A 65 15.58 -7.08 -3.96
N ILE A 66 16.62 -6.44 -4.52
CA ILE A 66 16.44 -5.31 -5.44
C ILE A 66 15.68 -5.72 -6.70
N GLN A 67 15.96 -6.91 -7.26
CA GLN A 67 15.21 -7.40 -8.42
C GLN A 67 13.72 -7.59 -8.09
N GLY A 68 13.39 -8.04 -6.89
CA GLY A 68 12.01 -8.11 -6.40
C GLY A 68 11.35 -6.74 -6.25
N GLU A 69 12.07 -5.75 -5.74
CA GLU A 69 11.56 -4.36 -5.58
C GLU A 69 11.34 -3.67 -6.93
N LEU A 70 12.17 -3.96 -7.94
CA LEU A 70 12.02 -3.40 -9.29
C LEU A 70 10.80 -3.94 -10.03
N TYR A 71 10.31 -5.13 -9.67
CA TYR A 71 9.19 -5.80 -10.35
C TYR A 71 9.32 -5.71 -11.89
N HIS A 72 8.34 -5.10 -12.58
CA HIS A 72 8.32 -4.86 -14.02
C HIS A 72 9.43 -3.92 -14.53
N ASN A 73 9.89 -2.96 -13.73
CA ASN A 73 10.95 -2.04 -14.13
C ASN A 73 12.31 -2.76 -14.19
N GLY A 74 12.46 -3.90 -13.51
CA GLY A 74 13.67 -4.72 -13.52
C GLY A 74 13.70 -5.77 -14.62
N LEU A 75 12.66 -5.85 -15.44
CA LEU A 75 12.53 -6.78 -16.56
C LEU A 75 12.49 -5.97 -17.85
N ILE A 76 13.44 -6.20 -18.74
CA ILE A 76 13.54 -5.48 -20.00
C ILE A 76 13.53 -6.46 -21.18
N ASP A 77 13.09 -5.99 -22.35
CA ASP A 77 13.37 -6.67 -23.60
C ASP A 77 14.79 -6.28 -24.02
N PHE A 78 15.75 -7.18 -23.82
CA PHE A 78 17.17 -6.92 -24.06
C PHE A 78 17.63 -7.57 -25.36
N LYS A 79 18.47 -6.88 -26.12
CA LYS A 79 19.13 -7.44 -27.31
C LYS A 79 20.64 -7.48 -27.06
N PRO A 80 21.23 -8.66 -26.83
CA PRO A 80 22.66 -8.78 -26.69
C PRO A 80 23.39 -8.35 -27.96
N SER A 81 24.58 -7.78 -27.78
CA SER A 81 25.52 -7.55 -28.88
C SER A 81 25.72 -8.84 -29.69
N TYR A 82 25.73 -8.72 -31.02
CA TYR A 82 25.91 -9.83 -31.98
C TYR A 82 24.78 -10.86 -32.07
N VAL A 83 23.65 -10.69 -31.37
CA VAL A 83 22.46 -11.55 -31.46
C VAL A 83 21.32 -10.81 -32.18
N LYS A 84 20.66 -11.48 -33.14
CA LYS A 84 19.55 -10.86 -33.92
C LYS A 84 18.22 -10.81 -33.15
N GLN A 85 18.06 -11.62 -32.11
CA GLN A 85 16.81 -11.80 -31.38
C GLN A 85 16.80 -11.03 -30.07
N TYR A 86 15.62 -10.55 -29.69
CA TYR A 86 15.36 -9.96 -28.38
C TYR A 86 15.09 -11.06 -27.36
N ILE A 87 15.65 -10.91 -26.16
CA ILE A 87 15.37 -11.71 -24.99
C ILE A 87 14.33 -10.96 -24.18
N SER A 88 13.11 -11.48 -24.14
CA SER A 88 12.03 -10.90 -23.34
C SER A 88 12.13 -11.25 -21.85
N ASN A 89 11.68 -10.32 -21.00
CA ASN A 89 11.72 -10.43 -19.54
C ASN A 89 13.13 -10.69 -18.98
N TYR A 90 14.14 -10.05 -19.57
CA TYR A 90 15.51 -10.14 -19.11
C TYR A 90 15.68 -9.42 -17.76
N PRO A 91 16.06 -10.12 -16.66
CA PRO A 91 16.28 -9.49 -15.37
C PRO A 91 17.60 -8.71 -15.39
N ILE A 92 17.53 -7.41 -15.61
CA ILE A 92 18.73 -6.60 -15.90
C ILE A 92 19.76 -6.66 -14.78
N LEU A 93 19.35 -6.46 -13.51
CA LEU A 93 20.31 -6.41 -12.41
C LEU A 93 20.94 -7.76 -12.11
N LEU A 94 20.16 -8.85 -12.18
CA LEU A 94 20.68 -10.20 -11.93
C LEU A 94 21.82 -10.57 -12.89
N ASN A 95 21.81 -10.00 -14.09
CA ASN A 95 22.81 -10.31 -15.12
C ASN A 95 23.91 -9.24 -15.20
N THR A 96 23.61 -7.97 -14.97
CA THR A 96 24.60 -6.87 -15.04
C THR A 96 25.51 -6.86 -13.81
N VAL A 97 24.99 -7.02 -12.59
CA VAL A 97 25.80 -6.87 -11.36
C VAL A 97 26.95 -7.90 -11.28
N PRO A 98 26.76 -9.19 -11.59
CA PRO A 98 27.86 -10.16 -11.57
C PRO A 98 28.99 -9.84 -12.55
N LYS A 99 28.67 -9.24 -13.71
CA LYS A 99 29.64 -8.87 -14.76
C LYS A 99 30.62 -7.77 -14.34
N ILE A 100 30.30 -7.00 -13.28
CA ILE A 100 31.24 -6.03 -12.68
C ILE A 100 32.56 -6.71 -12.31
N ARG A 101 32.52 -7.94 -11.77
CA ARG A 101 33.73 -8.67 -11.33
C ARG A 101 34.61 -9.10 -12.51
N THR A 102 34.01 -9.42 -13.65
CA THR A 102 34.74 -9.88 -14.85
C THR A 102 35.12 -8.73 -15.77
N ASN A 103 34.72 -7.50 -15.44
CA ASN A 103 34.89 -6.30 -16.28
C ASN A 103 34.32 -6.48 -17.70
N ASP A 104 33.23 -7.24 -17.81
CA ASP A 104 32.57 -7.60 -19.08
C ASP A 104 31.25 -6.83 -19.23
N LEU A 105 31.29 -5.54 -18.88
CA LEU A 105 30.12 -4.66 -18.88
C LEU A 105 30.08 -3.82 -20.14
N GLU A 106 28.98 -3.94 -20.88
CA GLU A 106 28.67 -3.02 -21.96
C GLU A 106 28.02 -1.75 -21.41
N CYS A 107 28.34 -0.58 -21.99
CA CYS A 107 27.73 0.70 -21.59
C CYS A 107 26.21 0.66 -21.63
N GLU A 108 25.62 -0.08 -22.59
CA GLU A 108 24.17 -0.26 -22.69
C GLU A 108 23.59 -0.98 -21.47
N GLU A 109 24.25 -2.02 -20.96
CA GLU A 109 23.79 -2.76 -19.77
C GLU A 109 23.85 -1.90 -18.50
N ILE A 110 24.86 -1.03 -18.41
CA ILE A 110 24.99 -0.05 -17.32
C ILE A 110 23.84 0.95 -17.38
N CYS A 111 23.60 1.55 -18.54
CA CYS A 111 22.50 2.52 -18.73
C CYS A 111 21.14 1.89 -18.42
N LEU A 112 20.88 0.68 -18.93
CA LEU A 112 19.62 -0.03 -18.69
C LEU A 112 19.42 -0.38 -17.21
N ALA A 113 20.48 -0.78 -16.50
CA ALA A 113 20.43 -1.03 -15.06
C ALA A 113 20.12 0.25 -14.28
N GLN A 114 20.78 1.36 -14.60
CA GLN A 114 20.56 2.67 -13.97
C GLN A 114 19.14 3.19 -14.23
N ASP A 115 18.67 3.13 -15.48
CA ASP A 115 17.33 3.56 -15.87
C ASP A 115 16.24 2.76 -15.15
N SER A 116 16.43 1.45 -15.02
CA SER A 116 15.51 0.56 -14.33
C SER A 116 15.34 0.95 -12.85
N ILE A 117 16.46 1.24 -12.18
CA ILE A 117 16.46 1.71 -10.78
C ILE A 117 15.85 3.10 -10.68
N LEU A 118 16.20 4.03 -11.59
CA LEU A 118 15.70 5.40 -11.58
C LEU A 118 14.18 5.47 -11.79
N LYS A 119 13.65 4.65 -12.72
CA LYS A 119 12.20 4.48 -12.91
C LYS A 119 11.53 4.03 -11.62
N GLN A 120 12.09 3.03 -10.93
CA GLN A 120 11.53 2.54 -9.67
C GLN A 120 11.57 3.59 -8.56
N ILE A 121 12.64 4.39 -8.45
CA ILE A 121 12.72 5.51 -7.50
C ILE A 121 11.61 6.52 -7.78
N GLY A 122 11.38 6.84 -9.06
CA GLY A 122 10.30 7.73 -9.48
C GLY A 122 8.90 7.17 -9.18
N ASP A 123 8.68 5.88 -9.41
CA ASP A 123 7.42 5.20 -9.12
C ASP A 123 7.11 5.19 -7.63
N ASN A 124 8.08 4.81 -6.80
CA ASN A 124 7.96 4.82 -5.35
C ASN A 124 7.70 6.25 -4.84
N GLY A 125 8.38 7.26 -5.38
CA GLY A 125 8.18 8.66 -5.02
C GLY A 125 6.73 9.12 -5.28
N ARG A 126 6.16 8.79 -6.45
CA ARG A 126 4.76 9.10 -6.76
C ARG A 126 3.78 8.40 -5.81
N LEU A 127 4.07 7.15 -5.43
CA LEU A 127 3.24 6.41 -4.48
C LEU A 127 3.32 6.99 -3.06
N ILE A 128 4.49 7.43 -2.62
CA ILE A 128 4.68 8.11 -1.33
C ILE A 128 3.88 9.42 -1.31
N ASP A 129 4.02 10.25 -2.34
CA ASP A 129 3.30 11.53 -2.46
C ASP A 129 1.78 11.33 -2.45
N PHE A 130 1.30 10.32 -3.18
CA PHE A 130 -0.10 9.93 -3.16
C PHE A 130 -0.56 9.50 -1.77
N THR A 131 0.23 8.65 -1.10
CA THR A 131 -0.08 8.14 0.24
C THR A 131 -0.08 9.25 1.30
N ILE A 132 0.80 10.25 1.17
CA ILE A 132 0.82 11.44 2.04
C ILE A 132 -0.48 12.25 1.89
N LYS A 133 -1.03 12.35 0.67
CA LYS A 133 -2.33 13.00 0.46
C LYS A 133 -3.46 12.20 1.10
N GLU A 134 -3.43 10.86 1.01
CA GLU A 134 -4.41 10.00 1.69
C GLU A 134 -4.32 10.12 3.22
N LEU A 135 -3.10 10.23 3.77
CA LEU A 135 -2.87 10.45 5.20
C LEU A 135 -3.43 11.76 5.73
N LYS A 136 -3.74 12.74 4.89
CA LYS A 136 -4.35 14.02 5.30
C LYS A 136 -5.87 14.03 5.17
N ASN A 137 -6.46 12.99 4.55
CA ASN A 137 -7.88 12.97 4.23
C ASN A 137 -8.68 12.05 5.20
N PRO A 138 -9.45 12.62 6.14
CA PRO A 138 -10.20 11.83 7.11
C PRO A 138 -11.26 10.92 6.47
N PHE A 139 -11.86 11.31 5.35
CA PHE A 139 -12.82 10.46 4.63
C PHE A 139 -12.16 9.20 4.08
N ILE A 140 -10.89 9.29 3.67
CA ILE A 140 -10.12 8.13 3.22
C ILE A 140 -9.79 7.21 4.40
N TRP A 141 -9.54 7.75 5.59
CA TRP A 141 -9.33 6.94 6.79
C TRP A 141 -10.59 6.14 7.12
N LEU A 142 -11.76 6.78 7.13
CA LEU A 142 -13.03 6.07 7.36
C LEU A 142 -13.26 4.98 6.32
N ARG A 143 -13.04 5.28 5.03
CA ARG A 143 -13.15 4.30 3.92
C ARG A 143 -12.24 3.10 4.16
N GLU A 144 -10.97 3.32 4.49
CA GLU A 144 -10.02 2.24 4.73
C GLU A 144 -10.30 1.49 6.04
N GLY A 145 -10.84 2.15 7.05
CA GLY A 145 -11.34 1.55 8.28
C GLY A 145 -12.47 0.56 8.03
N ILE A 146 -13.55 1.02 7.38
CA ILE A 146 -14.69 0.19 7.00
C ILE A 146 -14.24 -0.98 6.13
N ARG A 147 -13.42 -0.70 5.10
CA ARG A 147 -12.90 -1.74 4.22
C ARG A 147 -12.13 -2.80 4.99
N SER A 148 -11.33 -2.40 5.99
CA SER A 148 -10.54 -3.34 6.80
C SER A 148 -11.43 -4.30 7.58
N VAL A 149 -12.50 -3.80 8.20
CA VAL A 149 -13.49 -4.62 8.92
C VAL A 149 -14.20 -5.57 7.96
N VAL A 150 -14.66 -5.07 6.80
CA VAL A 150 -15.36 -5.91 5.81
C VAL A 150 -14.44 -6.98 5.20
N THR A 151 -13.15 -6.68 5.02
CA THR A 151 -12.15 -7.67 4.54
C THR A 151 -11.69 -8.65 5.61
N PHE A 152 -11.95 -8.39 6.89
CA PHE A 152 -11.41 -9.19 7.99
C PHE A 152 -11.77 -10.69 7.91
N PRO A 153 -13.00 -11.10 7.57
CA PRO A 153 -13.33 -12.52 7.40
C PRO A 153 -12.53 -13.19 6.28
N ILE A 154 -12.33 -12.49 5.16
CA ILE A 154 -11.54 -13.00 4.03
C ILE A 154 -10.06 -13.10 4.43
N TYR A 155 -9.58 -12.15 5.22
CA TYR A 155 -8.23 -12.21 5.78
C TYR A 155 -8.05 -13.42 6.71
N LEU A 156 -9.04 -13.77 7.54
CA LEU A 156 -8.99 -14.99 8.36
C LEU A 156 -8.94 -16.27 7.51
N LEU A 157 -9.68 -16.33 6.40
CA LEU A 157 -9.59 -17.45 5.45
C LEU A 157 -8.19 -17.57 4.83
N PHE A 158 -7.56 -16.44 4.51
CA PHE A 158 -6.19 -16.44 4.02
C PHE A 158 -5.20 -16.87 5.09
N TRP A 159 -5.31 -16.29 6.29
CA TRP A 159 -4.41 -16.57 7.40
C TRP A 159 -4.48 -18.02 7.89
N SER A 160 -5.68 -18.62 7.88
CA SER A 160 -5.88 -20.04 8.18
C SER A 160 -5.35 -20.98 7.08
N GLY A 161 -4.86 -20.45 5.97
CA GLY A 161 -4.34 -21.25 4.85
C GLY A 161 -5.44 -21.86 3.97
N LEU A 162 -6.71 -21.57 4.24
CA LEU A 162 -7.83 -22.07 3.44
C LEU A 162 -7.84 -21.49 2.02
N ILE A 163 -7.35 -20.26 1.86
CA ILE A 163 -7.17 -19.64 0.55
C ILE A 163 -5.73 -19.17 0.35
N ASN A 164 -5.23 -19.30 -0.89
CA ASN A 164 -3.89 -18.84 -1.24
C ASN A 164 -3.86 -17.32 -1.52
N ASN A 165 -2.65 -16.75 -1.60
CA ASN A 165 -2.46 -15.31 -1.79
C ASN A 165 -3.04 -14.79 -3.13
N ARG A 166 -3.06 -15.60 -4.18
CA ARG A 166 -3.67 -15.24 -5.47
C ARG A 166 -5.19 -15.09 -5.35
N SER A 167 -5.84 -16.01 -4.64
CA SER A 167 -7.28 -15.95 -4.37
C SER A 167 -7.62 -14.76 -3.46
N TYR A 168 -6.82 -14.54 -2.41
CA TYR A 168 -6.98 -13.41 -1.50
C TYR A 168 -6.93 -12.06 -2.24
N THR A 169 -5.91 -11.85 -3.07
CA THR A 169 -5.73 -10.60 -3.84
C THR A 169 -6.84 -10.42 -4.88
N LYS A 170 -7.24 -11.48 -5.61
CA LYS A 170 -8.35 -11.43 -6.57
C LYS A 170 -9.67 -10.99 -5.91
N ILE A 171 -10.03 -11.60 -4.78
CA ILE A 171 -11.29 -11.28 -4.09
C ILE A 171 -11.26 -9.83 -3.59
N ARG A 172 -10.18 -9.42 -2.91
CA ARG A 172 -10.05 -8.07 -2.32
C ARG A 172 -10.05 -6.94 -3.36
N HIS A 173 -9.54 -7.21 -4.57
CA HIS A 173 -9.48 -6.23 -5.66
C HIS A 173 -10.65 -6.32 -6.64
N SER A 174 -11.49 -7.36 -6.54
CA SER A 174 -12.66 -7.52 -7.39
C SER A 174 -13.64 -6.35 -7.27
N TRP A 175 -14.26 -5.99 -8.38
CA TRP A 175 -15.30 -4.96 -8.41
C TRP A 175 -16.50 -5.33 -7.53
N PHE A 176 -16.92 -6.60 -7.56
CA PHE A 176 -18.02 -7.09 -6.71
C PHE A 176 -17.76 -6.87 -5.23
N PHE A 177 -16.54 -7.16 -4.76
CA PHE A 177 -16.21 -6.95 -3.35
C PHE A 177 -16.18 -5.46 -2.97
N LYS A 178 -15.71 -4.59 -3.86
CA LYS A 178 -15.77 -3.13 -3.65
C LYS A 178 -17.22 -2.63 -3.59
N LEU A 179 -18.07 -3.11 -4.49
CA LEU A 179 -19.50 -2.78 -4.53
C LEU A 179 -20.19 -3.22 -3.23
N PHE A 180 -19.93 -4.45 -2.79
CA PHE A 180 -20.48 -4.98 -1.54
C PHE A 180 -20.05 -4.15 -0.32
N THR A 181 -18.76 -3.81 -0.24
CA THR A 181 -18.23 -2.93 0.82
C THR A 181 -18.91 -1.56 0.81
N PHE A 182 -19.17 -1.01 -0.38
CA PHE A 182 -19.87 0.26 -0.54
C PHE A 182 -21.34 0.19 -0.07
N ILE A 183 -22.07 -0.88 -0.43
CA ILE A 183 -23.45 -1.09 0.01
C ILE A 183 -23.53 -1.20 1.54
N ILE A 184 -22.62 -1.96 2.18
CA ILE A 184 -22.56 -2.06 3.64
C ILE A 184 -22.32 -0.68 4.28
N ALA A 185 -21.37 0.08 3.73
CA ALA A 185 -21.10 1.43 4.24
C ALA A 185 -22.34 2.33 4.13
N LEU A 186 -23.05 2.28 3.01
CA LEU A 186 -24.24 3.08 2.74
C LEU A 186 -25.40 2.69 3.67
N ALA A 187 -25.61 1.38 3.88
CA ALA A 187 -26.58 0.87 4.85
C ALA A 187 -26.25 1.31 6.28
N GLY A 188 -24.97 1.30 6.66
CA GLY A 188 -24.52 1.79 7.97
C GLY A 188 -24.79 3.28 8.16
N ILE A 189 -24.52 4.09 7.14
CA ILE A 189 -24.83 5.53 7.15
C ILE A 189 -26.34 5.74 7.29
N MET A 190 -27.17 5.08 6.47
CA MET A 190 -28.62 5.20 6.53
C MET A 190 -29.19 4.77 7.88
N SER A 191 -28.70 3.66 8.43
CA SER A 191 -29.06 3.21 9.78
C SER A 191 -28.71 4.26 10.84
N SER A 192 -27.54 4.88 10.75
CA SER A 192 -27.15 5.95 11.67
C SER A 192 -28.05 7.18 11.56
N ILE A 193 -28.43 7.60 10.35
CA ILE A 193 -29.32 8.74 10.11
C ILE A 193 -30.71 8.47 10.70
N ILE A 194 -31.28 7.30 10.42
CA ILE A 194 -32.58 6.89 10.96
C ILE A 194 -32.55 6.89 12.49
N THR A 195 -31.47 6.38 13.08
CA THR A 195 -31.29 6.36 14.55
C THR A 195 -31.23 7.77 15.13
N ILE A 196 -30.57 8.71 14.45
CA ILE A 196 -30.51 10.12 14.89
C ILE A 196 -31.90 10.77 14.82
N ILE A 197 -32.63 10.55 13.71
CA ILE A 197 -33.98 11.12 13.52
C ILE A 197 -34.95 10.61 14.58
N ILE A 198 -35.03 9.28 14.77
CA ILE A 198 -35.90 8.67 15.79
C ILE A 198 -35.51 9.15 17.20
N GLY A 199 -34.22 9.32 17.46
CA GLY A 199 -33.72 9.85 18.73
C GLY A 199 -34.09 11.31 19.00
N TRP A 200 -34.42 12.09 17.96
CA TRP A 200 -34.85 13.50 18.08
C TRP A 200 -36.32 13.60 18.50
N ASP A 201 -37.19 12.76 17.94
CA ASP A 201 -38.60 12.72 18.32
C ASP A 201 -38.77 12.29 19.79
N GLN A 202 -37.98 11.30 20.23
CA GLN A 202 -37.93 10.89 21.64
C GLN A 202 -37.43 12.02 22.56
N PHE A 203 -36.43 12.79 22.10
CA PHE A 203 -35.90 13.93 22.85
C PHE A 203 -36.95 15.05 23.02
N LEU A 204 -37.65 15.41 21.94
CA LEU A 204 -38.74 16.39 21.97
C LEU A 204 -39.90 15.95 22.87
N ALA A 205 -40.26 14.66 22.84
CA ALA A 205 -41.29 14.09 23.71
C ALA A 205 -40.92 14.21 25.20
N THR A 206 -39.66 13.90 25.56
CA THR A 206 -39.19 14.10 26.94
C THR A 206 -39.15 15.57 27.35
N LEU A 207 -38.76 16.47 26.46
CA LEU A 207 -38.77 17.92 26.72
C LEU A 207 -40.19 18.42 26.97
N HIS A 208 -41.16 17.99 26.15
CA HIS A 208 -42.56 18.33 26.33
C HIS A 208 -43.11 17.81 27.67
N GLN A 209 -42.81 16.57 28.06
CA GLN A 209 -43.21 16.06 29.38
C GLN A 209 -42.65 16.89 30.53
N VAL A 210 -41.35 17.21 30.50
CA VAL A 210 -40.71 18.05 31.53
C VAL A 210 -41.34 19.44 31.58
N PHE A 211 -41.57 20.07 30.44
CA PHE A 211 -42.20 21.41 30.39
C PHE A 211 -43.67 21.39 30.84
N ASN A 212 -44.42 20.31 30.59
CA ASN A 212 -45.82 20.20 31.01
C ASN A 212 -45.95 19.98 32.53
N ILE A 213 -45.01 19.24 33.13
CA ILE A 213 -44.93 19.06 34.59
C ILE A 213 -44.67 20.39 35.30
N TYR A 214 -43.85 21.27 34.73
CA TYR A 214 -43.61 22.62 35.29
C TYR A 214 -44.78 23.59 35.11
N ARG A 215 -45.79 23.25 34.30
CA ARG A 215 -46.98 24.08 34.07
C ARG A 215 -48.16 23.69 34.98
N THR A 216 -48.06 22.57 35.70
CA THR A 216 -49.11 22.05 36.60
C THR A 216 -48.80 22.25 38.09
N ILE A 217 -47.70 22.94 38.41
CA ILE A 217 -47.36 23.46 39.75
C ILE A 217 -47.61 24.97 39.73
#